data_AF-A0A1F7LG16-F1
#
_entry.id   AF-A0A1F7LG16-F1
#
_cell.length_a   1.000
_cell.length_b   1.000
_cell.length_c   1.000
_cell.angle_alpha   90.00
_cell.angle_beta   90.00
_cell.angle_gamma   90.00
#
_symmetry.space_group_name_H-M   'P 1'
#
loop_
_entity.id
_entity.type
_entity.pdbx_description
1 polymer ?
#
loop_
_entity_poly.entity_id
_entity_poly.type
_entity_poly.pdbx_seq_one_letter_code
_entity_poly.pdbx_strand_id
1 'polypeptide(L)' 'MGPVLAAYGEWTRRRPDGKIDHPARAYLIDPAGYIRESYALARLDQRRALRDIEALLRARP' A
#
# COMPACT_ATOMS: atom_id res chain seq x y z
N MET A 1 -9.56 11.95 9.96
CA MET A 1 -8.81 10.89 9.26
C MET A 1 -9.41 10.45 7.92
N GLY A 2 -10.66 10.80 7.57
CA GLY A 2 -11.32 10.35 6.32
C GLY A 2 -10.64 10.71 4.97
N PRO A 3 -10.03 11.91 4.78
CA PRO A 3 -9.55 12.32 3.46
C PRO A 3 -8.38 11.49 2.94
N VAL A 4 -7.44 11.14 3.82
CA VAL A 4 -6.20 10.44 3.43
C VAL A 4 -6.50 9.00 3.05
N LEU A 5 -7.27 8.26 3.85
CA LEU A 5 -7.58 6.86 3.58
C LEU A 5 -8.44 6.70 2.31
N ALA A 6 -9.39 7.61 2.09
CA ALA A 6 -10.20 7.62 0.86
C ALA A 6 -9.34 7.85 -0.40
N ALA A 7 -8.32 8.70 -0.32
CA ALA A 7 -7.44 9.00 -1.46
C ALA A 7 -6.62 7.79 -1.95
N TYR A 8 -6.34 6.83 -1.07
CA TYR A 8 -5.64 5.58 -1.41
C TYR A 8 -6.61 4.41 -1.65
N GLY A 9 -7.92 4.65 -1.74
CA GLY A 9 -8.94 3.60 -1.93
C GLY A 9 -9.04 2.65 -0.73
N GLU A 10 -8.60 3.10 0.45
CA GLU A 10 -8.57 2.29 1.65
C GLU A 10 -9.90 2.37 2.41
N TRP A 11 -10.51 1.21 2.62
CA TRP A 11 -11.70 1.12 3.45
C TRP A 11 -11.34 1.12 4.94
N THR A 12 -12.25 1.65 5.74
CA THR A 12 -12.20 1.57 7.20
C THR A 12 -13.54 1.09 7.72
N ARG A 13 -13.53 0.11 8.62
CA ARG A 13 -14.75 -0.36 9.31
C ARG A 13 -14.58 -0.12 10.80
N ARG A 14 -15.56 0.53 11.42
CA ARG A 14 -15.61 0.62 12.88
C ARG A 14 -16.00 -0.73 13.46
N ARG A 15 -15.27 -1.18 14.46
CA ARG A 15 -15.61 -2.37 15.25
C ARG A 15 -16.44 -1.99 16.48
N PRO A 16 -17.27 -2.92 17.01
CA PRO A 16 -18.07 -2.67 18.21
C PRO A 16 -17.27 -2.28 19.46
N ASP A 17 -15.98 -2.65 19.51
CA ASP A 17 -15.05 -2.34 20.61
C ASP A 17 -14.39 -0.95 20.48
N GLY A 18 -14.86 -0.11 19.55
CA GLY A 18 -14.32 1.22 19.29
C GLY A 18 -13.03 1.23 18.47
N LYS A 19 -12.50 0.05 18.08
CA LYS A 19 -11.31 -0.04 17.22
C LYS A 19 -11.68 0.17 15.75
N ILE A 20 -10.67 0.51 14.96
CA ILE A 20 -10.78 0.61 13.50
C ILE A 20 -10.22 -0.68 12.91
N ASP A 21 -11.03 -1.37 12.12
CA ASP A 21 -10.59 -2.42 11.22
C ASP A 21 -10.18 -1.76 9.91
N HIS A 22 -8.88 -1.70 9.68
CA HIS A 22 -8.28 -1.09 8.52
C HIS A 22 -6.95 -1.79 8.23
N PRO A 23 -6.79 -2.41 7.04
CA PRO A 23 -5.54 -3.05 6.70
C PRO A 23 -4.49 -1.98 6.41
N ALA A 24 -3.52 -1.83 7.30
CA ALA A 24 -2.37 -0.98 7.05
C ALA A 24 -1.62 -1.49 5.79
N ARG A 25 -1.25 -0.59 4.88
CA ARG A 25 -0.57 -0.93 3.62
C ARG A 25 0.73 -0.17 3.42
N ALA A 26 1.62 -0.77 2.65
CA ALA A 26 2.75 -0.09 2.02
C ALA A 26 2.49 0.03 0.51
N TYR A 27 2.91 1.13 -0.09
CA TYR A 27 2.73 1.40 -1.52
C TYR A 27 4.09 1.49 -2.22
N LEU A 28 4.24 0.82 -3.36
CA LEU A 28 5.36 1.05 -4.28
C LEU A 28 4.94 2.12 -5.28
N ILE A 29 5.61 3.27 -5.23
CA ILE A 29 5.34 4.43 -6.06
C ILE A 29 6.54 4.61 -7.00
N ASP A 30 6.26 4.84 -8.29
CA ASP A 30 7.31 5.07 -9.28
C ASP A 30 7.77 6.54 -9.32
N PRO A 31 8.85 6.86 -10.08
CA PRO A 31 9.36 8.24 -10.18
C PRO A 31 8.36 9.25 -10.77
N ALA A 32 7.35 8.78 -11.51
CA ALA A 32 6.29 9.63 -12.06
C ALA A 32 5.11 9.80 -11.09
N GLY A 33 5.18 9.21 -9.89
CA GLY A 33 4.17 9.33 -8.84
C GLY A 33 3.02 8.32 -8.94
N TYR A 34 3.10 7.33 -9.84
CA TYR A 34 2.07 6.31 -9.98
C TYR A 34 2.28 5.16 -9.00
N ILE A 35 1.19 4.71 -8.38
CA ILE A 35 1.17 3.50 -7.57
C ILE A 35 1.31 2.29 -8.52
N ARG A 36 2.34 1.48 -8.30
CA ARG A 36 2.61 0.25 -9.07
C ARG A 36 2.21 -1.00 -8.31
N GLU A 37 2.19 -0.95 -6.97
CA GLU A 37 1.74 -2.07 -6.14
C GLU A 37 1.29 -1.58 -4.75
N SER A 38 0.40 -2.33 -4.11
CA SER A 38 -0.03 -2.16 -2.72
C SER A 38 0.17 -3.45 -1.92
N TYR A 39 0.91 -3.38 -0.82
CA TYR A 39 1.19 -4.52 0.06
C TYR A 39 0.39 -4.40 1.34
N ALA A 40 -0.33 -5.45 1.73
CA ALA A 40 -0.89 -5.53 3.08
C ALA A 40 0.24 -5.73 4.10
N LEU A 41 0.42 -4.79 5.03
CA LEU A 41 1.54 -4.84 6.00
C LEU A 41 1.50 -6.09 6.88
N ALA A 42 0.31 -6.55 7.24
CA ALA A 42 0.12 -7.79 8.01
C ALA A 42 0.66 -9.05 7.32
N ARG A 43 0.91 -8.99 6.00
CA ARG A 43 1.38 -10.12 5.18
C ARG A 43 2.52 -9.70 4.24
N LEU A 44 3.31 -8.70 4.62
CA LEU A 44 4.37 -8.18 3.77
C LEU A 44 5.46 -9.23 3.55
N ASP A 45 5.64 -9.67 2.31
CA ASP A 45 6.81 -10.44 1.87
C ASP A 45 7.88 -9.48 1.35
N GLN A 46 8.92 -9.28 2.16
CA GLN A 46 10.04 -8.40 1.84
C GLN A 46 10.82 -8.83 0.59
N ARG A 47 10.93 -10.15 0.33
CA ARG A 47 11.64 -10.65 -0.85
C ARG A 47 10.88 -10.36 -2.13
N ARG A 48 9.54 -10.46 -2.07
CA ARG A 48 8.68 -10.04 -3.19
C ARG A 48 8.79 -8.54 -3.43
N ALA A 49 8.64 -7.74 -2.38
CA ALA A 49 8.73 -6.28 -2.49
C ALA A 49 10.07 -5.82 -3.08
N LEU A 50 11.19 -6.45 -2.70
CA LEU A 50 12.51 -6.16 -3.27
C LEU A 50 12.57 -6.46 -4.78
N ARG A 51 12.04 -7.61 -5.22
CA ARG A 51 12.00 -7.96 -6.65
C ARG A 51 11.17 -6.96 -7.46
N ASP A 52 10.04 -6.51 -6.90
CA ASP A 52 9.16 -5.54 -7.55
C ASP A 52 9.86 -4.17 -7.67
N ILE A 53 10.60 -3.73 -6.64
CA ILE A 53 11.45 -2.54 -6.68
C ILE A 53 12.52 -2.66 -7.77
N GLU A 54 13.26 -3.76 -7.80
CA GLU A 54 14.30 -3.98 -8.80
C GLU A 54 13.73 -4.03 -10.22
N ALA A 55 12.54 -4.62 -10.40
CA ALA A 55 11.86 -4.64 -11.68
C ALA A 55 11.50 -3.21 -12.13
N LEU A 56 11.03 -2.37 -11.21
CA LEU A 56 10.71 -0.97 -11.47
C LEU A 56 11.97 -0.17 -11.83
N LEU A 57 13.10 -0.40 -11.16
CA LEU A 57 14.38 0.25 -11.47
C LEU A 57 14.95 -0.15 -12.84
N ARG A 58 14.61 -1.36 -13.33
CA ARG A 58 15.01 -1.83 -14.66
C ARG A 58 14.07 -1.36 -15.77
N ALA A 59 12.81 -1.10 -15.45
CA ALA A 59 11.86 -0.53 -16.39
C ALA A 59 12.31 0.91 -16.72
N ARG A 60 12.69 1.16 -17.98
CA ARG A 60 12.91 2.53 -18.46
C ARG A 60 11.57 3.28 -18.49
N PRO A 61 11.56 4.59 -18.20
CA PRO A 61 10.35 5.42 -18.31
C PRO A 61 9.78 5.44 -19.72
#